data_AF-A0A9P9XGP8-F1
#
_entry.id   AF-A0A9P9XGP8-F1
#
_cell.length_a   1.000
_cell.length_b   1.000
_cell.length_c   1.000
_cell.angle_alpha   90.00
_cell.angle_beta   90.00
_cell.angle_gamma   90.00
#
_symmetry.space_group_name_H-M   'P 1'
#
loop_
_entity.id
_entity.type
_entity.pdbx_description
1 polymer ?
#
loop_
_entity_poly.entity_id
_entity_poly.type
_entity_poly.pdbx_seq_one_letter_code
_entity_poly.pdbx_strand_id
1 'polypeptide(L)'
;GFGNLLRSQPIENDLKRRQHPNIRLRSSDQVGSRVPSSTSSITSGPSPTTTERLYLSFMASSTTRGAAALKAFASKPRVFILTDITNEPDDAESFCRYLTYSNQFRTEGVVAVTSTWLKNKVAPQNLHEIVNAYEKVVDNLNAHAPTDSLYPSAQSVRDLIKSGPPVYGMEAVGDDIPLSEGGELLLERLTAPVEDPLWVLVWGGVNVLAQVLNKIRDRPDAAKLRQKLRVYTISDQDDCGGWIRQQYPEIFYICSVHGWNQYQAAAWTGISAPCSGDVGGPDDSKVTHEWVKQNVQIGPLGAAYPDFEFIIEGDTPTFLYLIQNGLGVPEEPLYGSWGGRYIPVNVSSKGLSSRGHFADAIDTVTGVDGKPHRSNQATIWRWRNAFQDDFAARMQWTLTSDFSKVNHHPVAVVNGDSDLTPIHIEADAGGVVTFDASESYDPDGDQLSFKWYQYREPSSLQTYHGLEVSNIEIKALNDGGSKVEVKIAPAEKSCIVVREKIPLERGLPLHLILEVTDSGSPALTSYRRVILQPIDRDFANRK
;
A
#
# COMPACT_ATOMS: atom_id res chain seq x y z
N GLY A 1 57.14 28.15 0.77
CA GLY A 1 57.42 29.01 1.94
C GLY A 1 56.25 29.95 2.14
N PHE A 2 55.89 30.19 3.40
CA PHE A 2 54.75 30.96 3.93
C PHE A 2 53.38 30.27 3.81
N GLY A 3 52.57 30.10 4.85
CA GLY A 3 52.72 30.52 6.25
C GLY A 3 51.36 30.42 6.95
N ASN A 4 51.34 29.70 8.08
CA ASN A 4 50.21 29.52 8.99
C ASN A 4 49.62 30.83 9.50
N LEU A 5 48.30 30.86 9.70
CA LEU A 5 47.65 31.61 10.80
C LEU A 5 46.19 31.18 10.93
N LEU A 6 45.90 30.22 11.82
CA LEU A 6 44.68 30.23 12.63
C LEU A 6 45.01 29.62 14.00
N ARG A 7 45.08 30.49 15.00
CA ARG A 7 45.28 30.15 16.41
C ARG A 7 43.99 29.61 17.01
N SER A 8 44.18 28.59 17.84
CA SER A 8 43.21 27.99 18.75
C SER A 8 42.83 28.92 19.91
N GLN A 9 41.59 28.82 20.38
CA GLN A 9 41.24 28.92 21.80
C GLN A 9 40.18 27.85 22.16
N PRO A 10 40.24 27.29 23.38
CA PRO A 10 39.41 26.15 23.79
C PRO A 10 38.11 26.61 24.45
N ILE A 11 37.00 25.94 24.13
CA ILE A 11 35.77 26.04 24.93
C ILE A 11 35.68 24.79 25.80
N GLU A 12 35.78 25.03 27.11
CA GLU A 12 35.59 24.05 28.17
C GLU A 12 34.16 23.50 28.22
N ASN A 13 34.10 22.27 28.71
CA ASN A 13 32.97 21.44 29.09
C ASN A 13 31.70 22.17 29.57
N ASP A 14 30.57 21.86 28.94
CA ASP A 14 29.28 21.82 29.62
C ASP A 14 28.45 20.62 29.15
N LEU A 15 28.82 19.44 29.65
CA LEU A 15 28.15 18.16 29.44
C LEU A 15 27.47 17.70 30.74
N LYS A 16 26.63 18.55 31.33
CA LYS A 16 25.66 18.13 32.37
C LYS A 16 24.36 18.93 32.25
N ARG A 17 23.47 18.47 31.35
CA ARG A 17 21.98 18.54 31.42
C ARG A 17 21.41 18.46 30.01
N ARG A 18 21.20 17.25 29.50
CA ARG A 18 20.21 17.00 28.45
C ARG A 18 19.48 15.71 28.78
N GLN A 19 18.39 15.84 29.54
CA GLN A 19 17.38 14.80 29.63
C GLN A 19 16.76 14.66 28.24
N HIS A 20 16.88 13.47 27.66
CA HIS A 20 16.13 13.11 26.46
C HIS A 20 14.62 13.04 26.80
N PRO A 21 13.72 13.58 25.95
CA PRO A 21 12.30 13.47 26.20
C PRO A 21 11.84 12.02 25.97
N ASN A 22 11.13 11.49 26.96
CA ASN A 22 10.43 10.20 26.88
C ASN A 22 9.55 10.14 25.62
N ILE A 23 9.74 9.12 24.79
CA ILE A 23 8.81 8.75 23.72
C ILE A 23 7.58 8.14 24.42
N ARG A 24 6.58 8.97 24.70
CA ARG A 24 5.23 8.53 25.06
C ARG A 24 4.41 8.44 23.78
N LEU A 25 4.21 7.22 23.28
CA LEU A 25 3.10 6.93 22.38
C LEU A 25 1.81 7.05 23.19
N ARG A 26 0.94 8.00 22.83
CA ARG A 26 -0.35 8.20 23.50
C ARG A 26 -1.30 7.07 23.11
N SER A 27 -1.86 6.40 24.12
CA SER A 27 -3.05 5.58 24.01
C SER A 27 -4.25 6.45 23.57
N SER A 28 -5.10 5.87 22.73
CA SER A 28 -6.42 6.39 22.39
C SER A 28 -7.33 6.29 23.62
N ASP A 29 -7.47 7.40 24.35
CA ASP A 29 -8.44 7.48 25.44
C ASP A 29 -9.87 7.58 24.90
N GLN A 30 -10.72 6.72 25.46
CA GLN A 30 -12.16 6.63 25.23
C GLN A 30 -12.86 7.96 25.51
N VAL A 31 -13.72 8.38 24.57
CA VAL A 31 -14.68 9.47 24.76
C VAL A 31 -15.81 8.95 25.67
N GLY A 32 -15.69 9.24 26.97
CA GLY A 32 -16.80 9.14 27.91
C GLY A 32 -17.70 10.38 27.81
N SER A 33 -18.87 10.26 27.18
CA SER A 33 -19.91 11.28 27.24
C SER A 33 -20.82 11.04 28.45
N ARG A 34 -20.76 11.98 29.40
CA ARG A 34 -21.71 12.11 30.52
C ARG A 34 -23.06 12.61 29.99
N VAL A 35 -24.12 11.85 30.24
CA VAL A 35 -25.51 12.29 30.10
C VAL A 35 -26.01 12.80 31.46
N PRO A 36 -26.71 13.95 31.56
CA PRO A 36 -27.22 14.43 32.83
C PRO A 36 -28.52 13.72 33.23
N SER A 37 -28.60 13.42 34.53
CA SER A 37 -29.73 12.86 35.25
C SER A 37 -30.96 13.78 35.22
N SER A 38 -32.13 13.23 34.88
CA SER A 38 -33.41 13.77 35.32
C SER A 38 -34.30 12.64 35.84
N THR A 39 -34.81 12.86 37.05
CA THR A 39 -35.72 12.01 37.80
C THR A 39 -37.15 12.15 37.29
N SER A 40 -37.85 11.04 37.04
CA SER A 40 -39.30 10.96 37.26
C SER A 40 -39.77 9.51 37.42
N SER A 41 -40.93 9.38 38.04
CA SER A 41 -41.42 8.31 38.89
C SER A 41 -42.07 7.10 38.18
N ILE A 42 -41.85 5.95 38.83
CA ILE A 42 -42.66 4.73 38.98
C ILE A 42 -44.12 4.81 38.50
N THR A 43 -44.52 3.85 37.64
CA THR A 43 -45.77 3.07 37.76
C THR A 43 -45.60 1.67 37.16
N SER A 44 -46.32 0.70 37.74
CA SER A 44 -46.10 -0.74 37.77
C SER A 44 -46.96 -1.59 36.82
N GLY A 45 -46.41 -2.74 36.39
CA GLY A 45 -47.14 -4.00 36.12
C GLY A 45 -47.16 -4.51 34.66
N PRO A 46 -47.46 -5.80 34.39
CA PRO A 46 -46.93 -7.02 35.01
C PRO A 46 -46.23 -7.94 33.98
N SER A 47 -45.38 -8.86 34.47
CA SER A 47 -44.73 -9.92 33.70
C SER A 47 -45.70 -11.00 33.20
N PRO A 48 -45.38 -11.68 32.09
CA PRO A 48 -45.82 -13.05 31.85
C PRO A 48 -44.68 -14.06 31.90
N THR A 49 -45.08 -15.20 32.46
CA THR A 49 -44.44 -16.48 32.74
C THR A 49 -43.83 -17.22 31.54
N THR A 50 -42.80 -18.00 31.88
CA THR A 50 -42.36 -19.28 31.33
C THR A 50 -43.33 -19.98 30.35
N THR A 51 -42.83 -20.36 29.17
CA THR A 51 -42.84 -21.73 28.58
C THR A 51 -42.73 -21.62 27.06
N GLU A 52 -41.59 -22.02 26.47
CA GLU A 52 -41.51 -22.84 25.25
C GLU A 52 -40.03 -23.06 24.87
N ARG A 53 -39.47 -24.15 25.39
CA ARG A 53 -38.39 -24.88 24.73
C ARG A 53 -39.04 -25.78 23.69
N LEU A 54 -38.81 -25.53 22.40
CA LEU A 54 -39.00 -26.55 21.38
C LEU A 54 -37.80 -26.58 20.43
N TYR A 55 -37.02 -27.65 20.59
CA TYR A 55 -36.31 -28.41 19.56
C TYR A 55 -36.19 -27.77 18.18
N LEU A 56 -35.00 -27.24 17.85
CA LEU A 56 -34.50 -27.32 16.48
C LEU A 56 -33.63 -28.56 16.37
N SER A 57 -34.22 -29.59 15.76
CA SER A 57 -33.55 -30.79 15.30
C SER A 57 -32.48 -30.44 14.28
N PHE A 58 -31.28 -30.97 14.48
CA PHE A 58 -30.26 -31.14 13.47
C PHE A 58 -30.89 -31.79 12.22
N MET A 59 -31.00 -31.03 11.13
CA MET A 59 -31.03 -31.60 9.79
C MET A 59 -29.66 -31.30 9.21
N ALA A 60 -28.81 -32.33 9.20
CA ALA A 60 -27.64 -32.36 8.35
C ALA A 60 -28.14 -32.32 6.89
N SER A 61 -28.40 -31.11 6.40
CA SER A 61 -28.51 -30.85 4.98
C SER A 61 -27.17 -31.18 4.39
N SER A 62 -27.13 -32.11 3.45
CA SER A 62 -25.99 -32.26 2.54
C SER A 62 -25.82 -30.93 1.82
N THR A 63 -24.99 -30.05 2.38
CA THR A 63 -24.50 -28.88 1.67
C THR A 63 -23.66 -29.41 0.53
N THR A 64 -24.22 -29.41 -0.68
CA THR A 64 -23.49 -28.91 -1.84
C THR A 64 -22.65 -27.74 -1.32
N ARG A 65 -21.32 -27.89 -1.28
CA ARG A 65 -20.42 -26.78 -0.98
C ARG A 65 -20.68 -25.74 -2.06
N GLY A 66 -21.53 -24.76 -1.77
CA GLY A 66 -21.59 -23.53 -2.56
C GLY A 66 -20.19 -22.93 -2.53
N ALA A 67 -19.75 -22.36 -3.64
CA ALA A 67 -18.45 -21.69 -3.74
C ALA A 67 -18.21 -20.84 -2.48
N ALA A 68 -17.06 -21.04 -1.83
CA ALA A 68 -16.74 -20.27 -0.64
C ALA A 68 -16.63 -18.79 -1.04
N ALA A 69 -17.04 -17.89 -0.14
CA ALA A 69 -17.20 -16.48 -0.51
C ALA A 69 -15.85 -15.82 -0.87
N LEU A 70 -15.83 -15.03 -1.94
CA LEU A 70 -14.71 -14.15 -2.27
C LEU A 70 -14.43 -13.15 -1.14
N LYS A 71 -13.19 -12.69 -1.04
CA LYS A 71 -12.80 -11.69 -0.05
C LYS A 71 -13.48 -10.34 -0.32
N ALA A 72 -14.32 -9.90 0.61
CA ALA A 72 -14.87 -8.54 0.62
C ALA A 72 -13.87 -7.51 1.16
N PHE A 73 -14.04 -6.26 0.77
CA PHE A 73 -13.21 -5.12 1.19
C PHE A 73 -14.01 -4.22 2.13
N ALA A 74 -13.47 -3.95 3.33
CA ALA A 74 -14.16 -3.11 4.31
C ALA A 74 -14.33 -1.65 3.85
N SER A 75 -13.44 -1.18 2.97
CA SER A 75 -13.52 0.14 2.35
C SER A 75 -12.84 0.14 0.99
N LYS A 76 -13.08 1.17 0.17
CA LYS A 76 -12.39 1.40 -1.09
C LYS A 76 -11.63 2.73 -1.04
N PRO A 77 -10.30 2.74 -1.14
CA PRO A 77 -9.54 3.98 -1.21
C PRO A 77 -10.04 4.88 -2.35
N ARG A 78 -10.16 6.18 -2.08
CA ARG A 78 -10.50 7.16 -3.12
C ARG A 78 -9.25 7.44 -3.94
N VAL A 79 -9.35 7.33 -5.26
CA VAL A 79 -8.21 7.42 -6.18
C VAL A 79 -8.48 8.46 -7.27
N PHE A 80 -7.50 9.32 -7.51
CA PHE A 80 -7.47 10.30 -8.58
C PHE A 80 -6.14 10.13 -9.35
N ILE A 81 -6.20 9.88 -10.65
CA ILE A 81 -5.02 9.58 -11.46
C ILE A 81 -4.64 10.80 -12.31
N LEU A 82 -3.36 11.16 -12.31
CA LEU A 82 -2.74 12.12 -13.23
C LEU A 82 -1.76 11.36 -14.13
N THR A 83 -2.02 11.30 -15.42
CA THR A 83 -1.27 10.47 -16.38
C THR A 83 -0.88 11.27 -17.61
N ASP A 84 0.37 11.20 -18.03
CA ASP A 84 0.85 11.78 -19.30
C ASP A 84 0.79 10.77 -20.44
N ILE A 85 -0.27 9.95 -20.44
CA ILE A 85 -0.60 8.96 -21.46
C ILE A 85 -0.24 9.46 -22.87
N THR A 86 0.37 8.56 -23.65
CA THR A 86 1.00 8.80 -24.97
C THR A 86 2.41 9.37 -24.93
N ASN A 87 2.97 9.64 -23.75
CA ASN A 87 4.41 9.84 -23.63
C ASN A 87 5.17 8.55 -24.00
N GLU A 88 4.91 7.50 -23.24
CA GLU A 88 5.41 6.14 -23.44
C GLU A 88 4.22 5.16 -23.42
N PRO A 89 4.40 3.89 -23.85
CA PRO A 89 3.34 2.90 -23.81
C PRO A 89 2.86 2.56 -22.38
N ASP A 90 3.69 2.77 -21.36
CA ASP A 90 3.51 2.27 -20.00
C ASP A 90 2.32 2.89 -19.23
N ASP A 91 1.96 4.14 -19.48
CA ASP A 91 0.71 4.72 -18.95
C ASP A 91 -0.52 3.95 -19.44
N ALA A 92 -0.52 3.54 -20.73
CA ALA A 92 -1.63 2.78 -21.33
C ALA A 92 -1.67 1.35 -20.79
N GLU A 93 -0.50 0.73 -20.60
CA GLU A 93 -0.34 -0.55 -19.91
C GLU A 93 -0.90 -0.49 -18.48
N SER A 94 -0.44 0.51 -17.72
CA SER A 94 -0.81 0.74 -16.32
C SER A 94 -2.30 1.02 -16.19
N PHE A 95 -2.91 1.75 -17.13
CA PHE A 95 -4.35 1.99 -17.12
C PHE A 95 -5.17 0.74 -17.46
N CYS A 96 -4.74 -0.06 -18.43
CA CYS A 96 -5.36 -1.36 -18.72
C CYS A 96 -5.36 -2.24 -17.46
N ARG A 97 -4.21 -2.34 -16.79
CA ARG A 97 -4.09 -3.08 -15.54
C ARG A 97 -4.96 -2.49 -14.44
N TYR A 98 -4.91 -1.18 -14.20
CA TYR A 98 -5.71 -0.49 -13.18
C TYR A 98 -7.20 -0.85 -13.28
N LEU A 99 -7.75 -0.90 -14.49
CA LEU A 99 -9.15 -1.24 -14.72
C LEU A 99 -9.49 -2.66 -14.22
N THR A 100 -8.54 -3.59 -14.24
CA THR A 100 -8.70 -4.94 -13.69
C THR A 100 -8.63 -5.02 -12.15
N TYR A 101 -8.25 -3.93 -11.47
CA TYR A 101 -8.31 -3.78 -10.01
C TYR A 101 -9.30 -2.71 -9.54
N SER A 102 -9.94 -1.98 -10.46
CA SER A 102 -10.79 -0.83 -10.15
C SER A 102 -11.97 -1.16 -9.24
N ASN A 103 -12.32 -2.45 -9.10
CA ASN A 103 -13.28 -2.92 -8.12
C ASN A 103 -12.84 -2.68 -6.67
N GLN A 104 -11.54 -2.57 -6.38
CA GLN A 104 -10.99 -2.27 -5.04
C GLN A 104 -10.95 -0.77 -4.72
N PHE A 105 -11.23 0.09 -5.69
CA PHE A 105 -11.06 1.54 -5.57
C PHE A 105 -12.37 2.29 -5.75
N ARG A 106 -12.41 3.50 -5.19
CA ARG A 106 -13.38 4.52 -5.57
C ARG A 106 -12.66 5.50 -6.48
N THR A 107 -12.67 5.23 -7.78
CA THR A 107 -12.08 6.14 -8.77
C THR A 107 -12.88 7.45 -8.82
N GLU A 108 -12.20 8.58 -8.72
CA GLU A 108 -12.82 9.91 -8.66
C GLU A 108 -12.36 10.88 -9.74
N GLY A 109 -11.37 10.48 -10.53
CA GLY A 109 -10.86 11.22 -11.69
C GLY A 109 -9.72 10.48 -12.36
N VAL A 110 -9.66 10.59 -13.69
CA VAL A 110 -8.53 10.14 -14.51
C VAL A 110 -8.19 11.29 -15.45
N VAL A 111 -7.06 11.95 -15.24
CA VAL A 111 -6.75 13.21 -15.93
C VAL A 111 -5.50 13.05 -16.77
N ALA A 112 -5.64 13.32 -18.07
CA ALA A 112 -4.51 13.41 -18.97
C ALA A 112 -3.75 14.71 -18.70
N VAL A 113 -2.46 14.62 -18.37
CA VAL A 113 -1.59 15.74 -18.01
C VAL A 113 -0.35 15.79 -18.91
N THR A 114 0.45 16.82 -18.73
CA THR A 114 1.79 16.93 -19.33
C THR A 114 2.85 16.40 -18.38
N SER A 115 4.05 16.17 -18.87
CA SER A 115 5.26 15.91 -18.09
C SER A 115 6.47 16.56 -18.75
N THR A 116 7.66 16.35 -18.21
CA THR A 116 8.93 16.69 -18.87
C THR A 116 9.13 15.98 -20.21
N TRP A 117 8.51 14.82 -20.42
CA TRP A 117 8.61 14.03 -21.65
C TRP A 117 7.46 14.34 -22.60
N LEU A 118 6.32 14.81 -22.07
CA LEU A 118 5.15 15.28 -22.82
C LEU A 118 4.76 16.72 -22.44
N LYS A 119 5.52 17.73 -22.89
CA LYS A 119 5.45 19.09 -22.30
C LYS A 119 4.24 19.95 -22.68
N ASN A 120 3.61 19.72 -23.82
CA ASN A 120 2.75 20.73 -24.45
C ASN A 120 1.46 20.18 -25.08
N LYS A 121 1.07 18.95 -24.72
CA LYS A 121 -0.18 18.33 -25.17
C LYS A 121 -0.68 17.35 -24.12
N VAL A 122 -1.98 17.08 -24.15
CA VAL A 122 -2.66 16.05 -23.34
C VAL A 122 -3.49 15.17 -24.26
N ALA A 123 -3.73 13.91 -23.87
CA ALA A 123 -4.33 12.91 -24.74
C ALA A 123 -5.49 12.09 -24.06
N PRO A 124 -6.55 12.74 -23.55
CA PRO A 124 -7.67 12.05 -22.90
C PRO A 124 -8.39 11.05 -23.82
N GLN A 125 -8.36 11.25 -25.15
CA GLN A 125 -8.93 10.33 -26.12
C GLN A 125 -8.32 8.92 -26.04
N ASN A 126 -7.03 8.80 -25.70
CA ASN A 126 -6.36 7.51 -25.57
C ASN A 126 -6.86 6.73 -24.34
N LEU A 127 -7.24 7.44 -23.27
CA LEU A 127 -7.93 6.82 -22.13
C LEU A 127 -9.31 6.31 -22.57
N HIS A 128 -10.06 7.07 -23.37
CA HIS A 128 -11.36 6.62 -23.89
C HIS A 128 -11.24 5.38 -24.78
N GLU A 129 -10.18 5.25 -25.59
CA GLU A 129 -9.91 4.07 -26.41
C GLU A 129 -9.74 2.81 -25.54
N ILE A 130 -8.96 2.90 -24.45
CA ILE A 130 -8.80 1.80 -23.50
C ILE A 130 -10.14 1.49 -22.80
N VAL A 131 -10.91 2.50 -22.40
CA VAL A 131 -12.23 2.28 -21.79
C VAL A 131 -13.22 1.60 -22.75
N ASN A 132 -13.11 1.84 -24.06
CA ASN A 132 -13.91 1.12 -25.06
C ASN A 132 -13.57 -0.37 -25.14
N ALA A 133 -12.32 -0.73 -24.83
CA ALA A 133 -11.93 -2.13 -24.69
C ALA A 133 -12.46 -2.73 -23.38
N TYR A 134 -12.36 -1.97 -22.28
CA TYR A 134 -12.88 -2.34 -20.96
C TYR A 134 -14.39 -2.57 -20.93
N GLU A 135 -15.17 -1.75 -21.64
CA GLU A 135 -16.63 -1.91 -21.76
C GLU A 135 -17.04 -3.30 -22.24
N LYS A 136 -16.21 -3.94 -23.07
CA LYS A 136 -16.48 -5.27 -23.61
C LYS A 136 -16.25 -6.39 -22.60
N VAL A 137 -15.62 -6.11 -21.46
CA VAL A 137 -15.18 -7.14 -20.50
C VAL A 137 -15.62 -6.88 -19.06
N VAL A 138 -16.16 -5.71 -18.73
CA VAL A 138 -16.55 -5.35 -17.35
C VAL A 138 -17.61 -6.30 -16.77
N ASP A 139 -18.52 -6.81 -17.59
CA ASP A 139 -19.53 -7.78 -17.14
C ASP A 139 -18.91 -9.13 -16.79
N ASN A 140 -17.89 -9.56 -17.54
CA ASN A 140 -17.11 -10.76 -17.21
C ASN A 140 -16.36 -10.53 -15.88
N LEU A 141 -15.64 -9.42 -15.75
CA LEU A 141 -14.94 -9.06 -14.51
C LEU A 141 -15.87 -9.04 -13.29
N ASN A 142 -17.09 -8.53 -13.44
CA ASN A 142 -18.09 -8.49 -12.37
C ASN A 142 -18.61 -9.87 -11.95
N ALA A 143 -18.52 -10.89 -12.82
CA ALA A 143 -18.84 -12.27 -12.44
C ALA A 143 -17.80 -12.88 -11.48
N HIS A 144 -16.60 -12.28 -11.41
CA HIS A 144 -15.47 -12.69 -10.59
C HIS A 144 -15.21 -11.75 -9.40
N ALA A 145 -16.12 -10.80 -9.15
CA ALA A 145 -16.00 -9.81 -8.09
C ALA A 145 -16.95 -10.11 -6.92
N PRO A 146 -16.58 -9.73 -5.68
CA PRO A 146 -17.53 -9.66 -4.57
C PRO A 146 -18.71 -8.75 -4.92
N THR A 147 -19.93 -9.16 -4.57
CA THR A 147 -21.16 -8.44 -4.95
C THR A 147 -21.29 -7.03 -4.35
N ASP A 148 -20.62 -6.77 -3.23
CA ASP A 148 -20.53 -5.47 -2.57
C ASP A 148 -19.37 -4.61 -3.09
N SER A 149 -18.56 -5.17 -4.00
CA SER A 149 -17.36 -4.54 -4.52
C SER A 149 -17.19 -4.80 -6.02
N LEU A 150 -18.23 -4.49 -6.78
CA LEU A 150 -18.22 -4.56 -8.24
C LEU A 150 -17.26 -3.53 -8.86
N TYR A 151 -16.84 -3.85 -10.08
CA TYR A 151 -16.11 -2.97 -10.99
C TYR A 151 -16.98 -1.79 -11.44
N PRO A 152 -16.42 -0.57 -11.59
CA PRO A 152 -17.14 0.58 -12.11
C PRO A 152 -17.58 0.35 -13.56
N SER A 153 -18.76 0.84 -13.94
CA SER A 153 -19.19 0.77 -15.34
C SER A 153 -18.24 1.57 -16.25
N ALA A 154 -18.10 1.14 -17.51
CA ALA A 154 -17.31 1.89 -18.49
C ALA A 154 -17.78 3.35 -18.63
N GLN A 155 -19.10 3.59 -18.62
CA GLN A 155 -19.63 4.95 -18.66
C GLN A 155 -19.18 5.79 -17.46
N SER A 156 -19.25 5.23 -16.24
CA SER A 156 -18.77 5.95 -15.05
C SER A 156 -17.28 6.27 -15.13
N VAL A 157 -16.45 5.41 -15.72
CA VAL A 157 -15.03 5.72 -15.95
C VAL A 157 -14.88 6.82 -17.01
N ARG A 158 -15.62 6.76 -18.12
CA ARG A 158 -15.60 7.81 -19.17
C ARG A 158 -15.94 9.19 -18.62
N ASP A 159 -16.95 9.27 -17.75
CA ASP A 159 -17.39 10.55 -17.18
C ASP A 159 -16.32 11.20 -16.28
N LEU A 160 -15.42 10.39 -15.72
CA LEU A 160 -14.30 10.81 -14.88
C LEU A 160 -13.04 11.20 -15.67
N ILE A 161 -12.99 10.92 -16.98
CA ILE A 161 -11.87 11.33 -17.82
C ILE A 161 -11.97 12.84 -18.08
N LYS A 162 -10.87 13.57 -17.81
CA LYS A 162 -10.74 15.01 -18.02
C LYS A 162 -9.38 15.38 -18.59
N SER A 163 -9.29 16.60 -19.12
CA SER A 163 -8.02 17.19 -19.56
C SER A 163 -7.39 18.03 -18.44
N GLY A 164 -6.10 17.83 -18.23
CA GLY A 164 -5.23 18.79 -17.55
C GLY A 164 -4.83 19.95 -18.48
N PRO A 165 -4.00 20.87 -18.00
CA PRO A 165 -3.50 21.99 -18.81
C PRO A 165 -2.44 21.48 -19.81
N PRO A 166 -2.48 21.89 -21.10
CA PRO A 166 -1.54 21.43 -22.13
C PRO A 166 -0.23 22.23 -22.12
N VAL A 167 0.30 22.54 -20.93
CA VAL A 167 1.56 23.27 -20.73
C VAL A 167 2.34 22.66 -19.58
N TYR A 168 3.67 22.78 -19.64
CA TYR A 168 4.57 22.09 -18.73
C TYR A 168 4.51 22.67 -17.32
N GLY A 169 4.24 21.82 -16.33
CA GLY A 169 4.49 22.10 -14.92
C GLY A 169 3.90 23.42 -14.44
N MET A 170 4.74 24.25 -13.83
CA MET A 170 4.36 25.51 -13.19
C MET A 170 3.87 26.59 -14.18
N GLU A 171 4.06 26.41 -15.51
CA GLU A 171 3.42 27.29 -16.50
C GLU A 171 1.88 27.24 -16.41
N ALA A 172 1.33 26.15 -15.87
CA ALA A 172 -0.09 26.00 -15.62
C ALA A 172 -0.59 26.66 -14.32
N VAL A 173 0.31 27.22 -13.49
CA VAL A 173 0.00 27.60 -12.11
C VAL A 173 0.16 29.12 -11.91
N GLY A 174 -0.94 29.80 -11.60
CA GLY A 174 -0.95 31.24 -11.33
C GLY A 174 -2.31 31.75 -10.87
N ASP A 175 -2.37 32.99 -10.40
CA ASP A 175 -3.61 33.60 -9.89
C ASP A 175 -4.60 33.91 -11.01
N ASP A 176 -4.05 34.34 -12.14
CA ASP A 176 -4.78 34.69 -13.36
C ASP A 176 -4.94 33.50 -14.33
N ILE A 177 -4.50 32.30 -13.93
CA ILE A 177 -4.63 31.08 -14.73
C ILE A 177 -5.85 30.30 -14.24
N PRO A 178 -6.86 30.02 -15.09
CA PRO A 178 -8.02 29.22 -14.70
C PRO A 178 -7.62 27.75 -14.45
N LEU A 179 -8.41 27.06 -13.63
CA LEU A 179 -8.26 25.61 -13.49
C LEU A 179 -8.55 24.93 -14.83
N SER A 180 -7.80 23.87 -15.13
CA SER A 180 -8.18 22.91 -16.17
C SER A 180 -9.44 22.13 -15.76
N GLU A 181 -10.09 21.43 -16.69
CA GLU A 181 -11.22 20.54 -16.36
C GLU A 181 -10.85 19.52 -15.27
N GLY A 182 -9.64 18.96 -15.35
CA GLY A 182 -9.11 18.07 -14.32
C GLY A 182 -8.87 18.77 -12.98
N GLY A 183 -8.43 20.03 -13.00
CA GLY A 183 -8.28 20.87 -11.80
C GLY A 183 -9.60 21.20 -11.13
N GLU A 184 -10.64 21.51 -11.91
CA GLU A 184 -12.00 21.74 -11.41
C GLU A 184 -12.57 20.47 -10.76
N LEU A 185 -12.43 19.32 -11.43
CA LEU A 185 -12.84 18.03 -10.89
C LEU A 185 -12.09 17.72 -9.58
N LEU A 186 -10.76 17.87 -9.55
CA LEU A 186 -9.97 17.60 -8.35
C LEU A 186 -10.37 18.54 -7.20
N LEU A 187 -10.61 19.82 -7.47
CA LEU A 187 -11.10 20.77 -6.46
C LEU A 187 -12.48 20.35 -5.91
N GLU A 188 -13.40 19.92 -6.77
CA GLU A 188 -14.70 19.38 -6.36
C GLU A 188 -14.53 18.16 -5.43
N ARG A 189 -13.71 17.19 -5.84
CA ARG A 189 -13.44 15.97 -5.05
C ARG A 189 -12.79 16.27 -3.70
N LEU A 190 -11.87 17.23 -3.66
CA LEU A 190 -11.14 17.61 -2.45
C LEU A 190 -12.06 18.34 -1.45
N THR A 191 -12.95 19.19 -1.96
CA THR A 191 -13.88 20.01 -1.14
C THR A 191 -15.16 19.29 -0.76
N ALA A 192 -15.45 18.13 -1.36
CA ALA A 192 -16.58 17.29 -0.97
C ALA A 192 -16.59 17.00 0.55
N PRO A 193 -17.78 16.87 1.18
CA PRO A 193 -17.95 16.62 2.61
C PRO A 193 -17.67 15.14 2.97
N VAL A 194 -16.57 14.61 2.44
CA VAL A 194 -16.05 13.27 2.71
C VAL A 194 -14.71 13.44 3.43
N GLU A 195 -14.53 12.75 4.55
CA GLU A 195 -13.31 12.82 5.36
C GLU A 195 -12.28 11.75 4.93
N ASP A 196 -12.70 10.75 4.16
CA ASP A 196 -11.79 9.72 3.64
C ASP A 196 -10.64 10.33 2.82
N PRO A 197 -9.43 9.75 2.96
CA PRO A 197 -8.28 10.07 2.13
C PRO A 197 -8.57 10.14 0.64
N LEU A 198 -8.00 11.14 -0.04
CA LEU A 198 -7.90 11.16 -1.49
C LEU A 198 -6.46 10.86 -1.91
N TRP A 199 -6.26 9.71 -2.54
CA TRP A 199 -5.00 9.32 -3.15
C TRP A 199 -4.89 9.93 -4.54
N VAL A 200 -3.88 10.76 -4.75
CA VAL A 200 -3.51 11.31 -6.06
C VAL A 200 -2.32 10.51 -6.57
N LEU A 201 -2.57 9.64 -7.54
CA LEU A 201 -1.57 8.79 -8.19
C LEU A 201 -1.03 9.55 -9.40
N VAL A 202 0.27 9.81 -9.42
CA VAL A 202 0.89 10.68 -10.43
C VAL A 202 1.88 9.87 -11.24
N TRP A 203 1.49 9.61 -12.48
CA TRP A 203 2.23 8.84 -13.47
C TRP A 203 3.10 9.80 -14.29
N GLY A 204 2.56 10.96 -14.65
CA GLY A 204 3.29 12.05 -15.33
C GLY A 204 3.62 13.25 -14.45
N GLY A 205 3.23 14.45 -14.92
CA GLY A 205 3.34 15.69 -14.16
C GLY A 205 2.24 15.87 -13.11
N VAL A 206 2.49 16.73 -12.13
CA VAL A 206 1.58 17.00 -10.99
C VAL A 206 0.95 18.40 -11.07
N ASN A 207 1.02 19.03 -12.25
CA ASN A 207 0.53 20.39 -12.50
C ASN A 207 -0.95 20.60 -12.15
N VAL A 208 -1.84 19.63 -12.34
CA VAL A 208 -3.26 19.71 -11.95
C VAL A 208 -3.43 19.85 -10.43
N LEU A 209 -2.66 19.08 -9.65
CA LEU A 209 -2.69 19.22 -8.19
C LEU A 209 -2.09 20.56 -7.77
N ALA A 210 -1.01 21.02 -8.43
CA ALA A 210 -0.42 22.32 -8.15
C ALA A 210 -1.38 23.48 -8.46
N GLN A 211 -2.16 23.41 -9.56
CA GLN A 211 -3.24 24.35 -9.87
C GLN A 211 -4.25 24.45 -8.73
N VAL A 212 -4.74 23.30 -8.24
CA VAL A 212 -5.72 23.25 -7.14
C VAL A 212 -5.12 23.79 -5.85
N LEU A 213 -3.91 23.36 -5.48
CA LEU A 213 -3.22 23.83 -4.27
C LEU A 213 -3.00 25.34 -4.30
N ASN A 214 -2.58 25.90 -5.43
CA ASN A 214 -2.45 27.34 -5.62
C ASN A 214 -3.80 28.05 -5.44
N LYS A 215 -4.88 27.51 -6.04
CA LYS A 215 -6.21 28.11 -5.98
C LYS A 215 -6.82 28.10 -4.58
N ILE A 216 -6.53 27.08 -3.76
CA ILE A 216 -7.06 26.96 -2.41
C ILE A 216 -6.22 27.64 -1.33
N ARG A 217 -5.01 28.14 -1.64
CA ARG A 217 -4.00 28.52 -0.63
C ARG A 217 -4.51 29.53 0.42
N ASP A 218 -5.34 30.48 0.00
CA ASP A 218 -5.85 31.58 0.82
C ASP A 218 -7.21 31.24 1.47
N ARG A 219 -7.73 30.03 1.26
CA ARG A 219 -8.98 29.59 1.89
C ARG A 219 -8.78 29.34 3.39
N PRO A 220 -9.77 29.66 4.25
CA PRO A 220 -9.70 29.36 5.68
C PRO A 220 -9.54 27.86 6.00
N ASP A 221 -10.05 26.98 5.14
CA ASP A 221 -10.01 25.53 5.29
C ASP A 221 -8.86 24.84 4.53
N ALA A 222 -7.96 25.59 3.90
CA ALA A 222 -6.92 25.05 3.02
C ALA A 222 -6.05 23.98 3.68
N ALA A 223 -5.65 24.19 4.93
CA ALA A 223 -4.87 23.22 5.69
C ALA A 223 -5.65 21.91 5.93
N LYS A 224 -6.96 21.98 6.21
CA LYS A 224 -7.81 20.80 6.38
C LYS A 224 -7.94 20.04 5.05
N LEU A 225 -8.10 20.76 3.93
CA LEU A 225 -8.16 20.15 2.61
C LEU A 225 -6.85 19.42 2.27
N ARG A 226 -5.69 20.05 2.50
CA ARG A 226 -4.39 19.41 2.26
C ARG A 226 -4.15 18.17 3.12
N GLN A 227 -4.67 18.13 4.35
CA GLN A 227 -4.59 16.94 5.20
C GLN A 227 -5.35 15.72 4.66
N LYS A 228 -6.29 15.91 3.71
CA LYS A 228 -6.96 14.79 3.04
C LYS A 228 -6.11 14.14 1.95
N LEU A 229 -5.10 14.83 1.44
CA LEU A 229 -4.30 14.39 0.30
C LEU A 229 -3.24 13.37 0.71
N ARG A 230 -3.19 12.28 -0.06
CA ARG A 230 -2.08 11.34 -0.12
C ARG A 230 -1.59 11.36 -1.57
N VAL A 231 -0.33 11.67 -1.79
CA VAL A 231 0.23 11.78 -3.14
C VAL A 231 1.29 10.70 -3.30
N TYR A 232 1.24 9.96 -4.40
CA TYR A 232 2.31 9.04 -4.78
C TYR A 232 2.70 9.33 -6.22
N THR A 233 3.92 9.84 -6.41
CA THR A 233 4.48 10.17 -7.72
C THR A 233 5.57 9.20 -8.16
N ILE A 234 5.60 8.94 -9.47
CA ILE A 234 6.73 8.31 -10.15
C ILE A 234 7.78 9.40 -10.42
N SER A 235 8.72 9.54 -9.49
CA SER A 235 9.91 10.40 -9.60
C SER A 235 9.68 11.90 -9.91
N ASP A 236 8.49 12.46 -9.65
CA ASP A 236 8.13 13.87 -9.94
C ASP A 236 8.55 14.32 -11.37
N GLN A 237 7.68 14.13 -12.37
CA GLN A 237 8.07 14.37 -13.77
C GLN A 237 7.90 15.82 -14.27
N ASP A 238 7.73 16.79 -13.37
CA ASP A 238 7.71 18.23 -13.68
C ASP A 238 8.27 19.07 -12.51
N ASP A 239 8.30 20.40 -12.68
CA ASP A 239 8.75 21.33 -11.63
C ASP A 239 7.69 21.59 -10.53
N CYS A 240 6.47 21.08 -10.68
CA CYS A 240 5.42 21.21 -9.68
C CYS A 240 5.65 20.31 -8.47
N GLY A 241 6.17 19.08 -8.65
CA GLY A 241 6.39 18.14 -7.53
C GLY A 241 7.36 18.68 -6.49
N GLY A 242 8.50 19.21 -6.97
CA GLY A 242 9.46 19.92 -6.13
C GLY A 242 8.88 21.15 -5.43
N TRP A 243 8.01 21.91 -6.11
CA TRP A 243 7.31 23.05 -5.51
C TRP A 243 6.32 22.61 -4.42
N ILE A 244 5.47 21.61 -4.66
CA ILE A 244 4.50 21.09 -3.68
C ILE A 244 5.22 20.63 -2.41
N ARG A 245 6.27 19.82 -2.53
CA ARG A 245 7.01 19.29 -1.38
C ARG A 245 7.69 20.38 -0.54
N GLN A 246 8.03 21.52 -1.15
CA GLN A 246 8.63 22.66 -0.44
C GLN A 246 7.58 23.57 0.20
N GLN A 247 6.47 23.84 -0.50
CA GLN A 247 5.43 24.75 -0.02
C GLN A 247 4.49 24.08 1.01
N TYR A 248 4.23 22.79 0.85
CA TYR A 248 3.27 22.03 1.66
C TYR A 248 3.92 20.74 2.20
N PRO A 249 4.98 20.85 3.02
CA PRO A 249 5.72 19.68 3.52
C PRO A 249 4.89 18.79 4.46
N GLU A 250 3.69 19.22 4.87
CA GLU A 250 2.74 18.44 5.67
C GLU A 250 1.89 17.44 4.85
N ILE A 251 1.83 17.58 3.52
CA ILE A 251 1.11 16.64 2.66
C ILE A 251 1.80 15.28 2.73
N PHE A 252 1.02 14.20 2.90
CA PHE A 252 1.52 12.85 2.75
C PHE A 252 1.94 12.65 1.30
N TYR A 253 3.24 12.47 1.06
CA TYR A 253 3.82 12.48 -0.29
C TYR A 253 4.88 11.39 -0.41
N ILE A 254 4.64 10.40 -1.25
CA ILE A 254 5.59 9.35 -1.60
C ILE A 254 6.24 9.71 -2.93
N CYS A 255 7.57 9.74 -2.98
CA CYS A 255 8.33 10.04 -4.19
C CYS A 255 9.73 9.42 -4.14
N SER A 256 10.13 8.77 -5.23
CA SER A 256 11.52 8.38 -5.45
C SER A 256 12.35 9.62 -5.80
N VAL A 257 13.08 10.16 -4.83
CA VAL A 257 13.93 11.34 -5.03
C VAL A 257 15.38 10.95 -5.35
N HIS A 258 15.81 11.30 -6.56
CA HIS A 258 17.16 11.08 -7.06
C HIS A 258 17.60 12.25 -7.95
N GLY A 259 18.83 12.24 -8.44
CA GLY A 259 19.24 13.19 -9.48
C GLY A 259 18.34 13.06 -10.71
N TRP A 260 17.96 14.18 -11.34
CA TRP A 260 17.03 14.14 -12.48
C TRP A 260 17.50 13.14 -13.55
N ASN A 261 16.56 12.33 -14.05
CA ASN A 261 16.82 11.26 -15.03
C ASN A 261 17.76 10.12 -14.56
N GLN A 262 17.98 9.97 -13.25
CA GLN A 262 18.68 8.82 -12.66
C GLN A 262 17.68 7.75 -12.17
N TYR A 263 16.74 7.34 -13.02
CA TYR A 263 15.63 6.45 -12.63
C TYR A 263 16.07 5.07 -12.12
N GLN A 264 17.28 4.62 -12.46
CA GLN A 264 17.86 3.41 -11.87
C GLN A 264 18.07 3.49 -10.35
N ALA A 265 17.95 4.67 -9.75
CA ALA A 265 17.96 4.87 -8.31
C ALA A 265 16.55 4.88 -7.70
N ALA A 266 15.48 4.63 -8.48
CA ALA A 266 14.10 4.71 -8.04
C ALA A 266 13.49 3.34 -7.75
N ALA A 267 12.68 3.24 -6.70
CA ALA A 267 12.06 1.99 -6.27
C ALA A 267 11.11 1.42 -7.34
N TRP A 268 10.34 2.28 -8.01
CA TRP A 268 9.32 1.88 -8.99
C TRP A 268 9.88 1.04 -10.14
N THR A 269 11.14 1.22 -10.52
CA THR A 269 11.81 0.39 -11.54
C THR A 269 11.84 -1.10 -11.18
N GLY A 270 11.67 -1.46 -9.90
CA GLY A 270 11.52 -2.85 -9.46
C GLY A 270 10.32 -3.58 -10.07
N ILE A 271 9.33 -2.87 -10.63
CA ILE A 271 8.19 -3.47 -11.32
C ILE A 271 8.65 -4.45 -12.41
N SER A 272 9.61 -4.03 -13.25
CA SER A 272 10.01 -4.80 -14.43
C SER A 272 11.40 -4.47 -15.00
N ALA A 273 12.09 -3.43 -14.52
CA ALA A 273 13.37 -3.04 -15.08
C ALA A 273 14.47 -4.08 -14.76
N PRO A 274 15.50 -4.22 -15.63
CA PRO A 274 16.74 -4.88 -15.28
C PRO A 274 17.44 -4.07 -14.18
N CYS A 275 17.24 -4.47 -12.94
CA CYS A 275 17.77 -3.80 -11.75
C CYS A 275 19.28 -4.05 -11.69
N SER A 276 20.09 -3.10 -12.18
CA SER A 276 21.55 -3.27 -12.34
C SER A 276 22.30 -3.65 -11.05
N GLY A 277 21.76 -3.29 -9.88
CA GLY A 277 22.26 -3.68 -8.57
C GLY A 277 21.82 -5.07 -8.09
N ASP A 278 20.80 -5.66 -8.71
CA ASP A 278 20.16 -6.92 -8.31
C ASP A 278 20.17 -7.96 -9.45
N VAL A 279 21.23 -8.00 -10.25
CA VAL A 279 21.31 -8.95 -11.39
C VAL A 279 21.21 -10.40 -10.89
N GLY A 280 20.22 -11.14 -11.40
CA GLY A 280 19.89 -12.50 -10.95
C GLY A 280 19.03 -12.56 -9.68
N GLY A 281 18.64 -11.41 -9.14
CA GLY A 281 17.75 -11.27 -8.00
C GLY A 281 16.29 -11.55 -8.36
N PRO A 282 15.64 -10.68 -9.13
CA PRO A 282 14.24 -10.84 -9.48
C PRO A 282 14.03 -11.90 -10.58
N ASP A 283 12.81 -12.42 -10.66
CA ASP A 283 12.39 -13.31 -11.74
C ASP A 283 12.03 -12.49 -12.99
N ASP A 284 12.84 -12.61 -14.04
CA ASP A 284 12.64 -11.87 -15.28
C ASP A 284 11.76 -12.63 -16.29
N SER A 285 11.36 -13.87 -15.99
CA SER A 285 10.57 -14.70 -16.92
C SER A 285 9.15 -14.18 -17.15
N LYS A 286 8.61 -13.38 -16.21
CA LYS A 286 7.26 -12.79 -16.24
C LYS A 286 7.23 -11.32 -16.69
N VAL A 287 8.32 -10.83 -17.25
CA VAL A 287 8.44 -9.46 -17.78
C VAL A 287 9.04 -9.45 -19.19
N THR A 288 8.87 -10.55 -19.92
CA THR A 288 9.25 -10.68 -21.33
C THR A 288 8.09 -10.32 -22.25
N HIS A 289 8.39 -9.93 -23.49
CA HIS A 289 7.37 -9.73 -24.52
C HIS A 289 6.54 -11.00 -24.73
N GLU A 290 7.17 -12.18 -24.71
CA GLU A 290 6.49 -13.45 -24.86
C GLU A 290 5.48 -13.69 -23.73
N TRP A 291 5.86 -13.39 -22.49
CA TRP A 291 4.97 -13.54 -21.34
C TRP A 291 3.80 -12.55 -21.41
N VAL A 292 4.07 -11.27 -21.70
CA VAL A 292 3.04 -10.23 -21.86
C VAL A 292 2.06 -10.63 -22.97
N LYS A 293 2.56 -11.08 -24.12
CA LYS A 293 1.73 -11.52 -25.24
C LYS A 293 0.80 -12.68 -24.89
N GLN A 294 1.30 -13.65 -24.11
CA GLN A 294 0.57 -14.86 -23.76
C GLN A 294 -0.44 -14.66 -22.63
N ASN A 295 -0.13 -13.79 -21.66
CA ASN A 295 -0.87 -13.68 -20.41
C ASN A 295 -1.63 -12.37 -20.25
N VAL A 296 -1.22 -11.31 -20.94
CA VAL A 296 -1.77 -9.96 -20.80
C VAL A 296 -2.47 -9.50 -22.08
N GLN A 297 -1.81 -9.58 -23.24
CA GLN A 297 -2.37 -9.11 -24.51
C GLN A 297 -3.38 -10.09 -25.12
N ILE A 298 -4.35 -10.54 -24.31
CA ILE A 298 -5.39 -11.48 -24.65
C ILE A 298 -6.78 -10.84 -24.53
N GLY A 299 -7.68 -11.23 -25.42
CA GLY A 299 -9.06 -10.72 -25.44
C GLY A 299 -9.17 -9.22 -25.75
N PRO A 300 -10.36 -8.63 -25.55
CA PRO A 300 -10.61 -7.25 -25.96
C PRO A 300 -9.78 -6.21 -25.20
N LEU A 301 -9.66 -6.34 -23.87
CA LEU A 301 -8.86 -5.41 -23.07
C LEU A 301 -7.36 -5.59 -23.32
N GLY A 302 -6.87 -6.83 -23.44
CA GLY A 302 -5.48 -7.09 -23.77
C GLY A 302 -5.06 -6.58 -25.14
N ALA A 303 -5.99 -6.48 -26.11
CA ALA A 303 -5.71 -5.85 -27.40
C ALA A 303 -5.48 -4.32 -27.31
N ALA A 304 -5.91 -3.68 -26.22
CA ALA A 304 -5.61 -2.26 -25.95
C ALA A 304 -4.33 -2.07 -25.11
N TYR A 305 -3.75 -3.16 -24.61
CA TYR A 305 -2.46 -3.17 -23.91
C TYR A 305 -1.33 -3.17 -24.97
N PRO A 306 -0.52 -2.09 -25.09
CA PRO A 306 0.50 -1.98 -26.13
C PRO A 306 1.71 -2.89 -25.88
N ASP A 307 2.63 -2.94 -26.84
CA ASP A 307 3.97 -3.49 -26.59
C ASP A 307 4.80 -2.44 -25.81
N PHE A 308 5.51 -2.90 -24.77
CA PHE A 308 6.40 -2.01 -24.00
C PHE A 308 7.64 -1.62 -24.83
N GLU A 309 8.14 -0.39 -24.65
CA GLU A 309 9.33 0.11 -25.35
C GLU A 309 10.61 0.01 -24.48
N PHE A 310 10.49 0.28 -23.18
CA PHE A 310 11.62 0.25 -22.23
C PHE A 310 11.40 -0.81 -21.15
N ILE A 311 10.50 -0.52 -20.21
CA ILE A 311 10.09 -1.42 -19.15
C ILE A 311 8.56 -1.51 -19.17
N ILE A 312 8.03 -2.56 -18.53
CA ILE A 312 6.59 -2.75 -18.38
C ILE A 312 6.08 -1.89 -17.23
N GLU A 313 5.04 -1.09 -17.47
CA GLU A 313 4.21 -0.44 -16.45
C GLU A 313 4.99 0.33 -15.35
N GLY A 314 5.79 1.33 -15.72
CA GLY A 314 6.54 2.15 -14.76
C GLY A 314 5.68 2.77 -13.66
N ASP A 315 4.40 3.05 -13.96
CA ASP A 315 3.47 3.75 -13.08
C ASP A 315 2.59 2.88 -12.20
N THR A 316 2.44 1.61 -12.56
CA THR A 316 1.64 0.62 -11.83
C THR A 316 1.95 0.54 -10.33
N PRO A 317 3.20 0.70 -9.84
CA PRO A 317 3.49 0.73 -8.41
C PRO A 317 2.60 1.67 -7.58
N THR A 318 2.15 2.80 -8.16
CA THR A 318 1.30 3.78 -7.46
C THR A 318 -0.02 3.20 -6.96
N PHE A 319 -0.67 2.32 -7.75
CA PHE A 319 -1.91 1.67 -7.32
C PHE A 319 -1.67 0.28 -6.75
N LEU A 320 -0.58 -0.43 -7.10
CA LEU A 320 -0.19 -1.66 -6.39
C LEU A 320 0.05 -1.42 -4.89
N TYR A 321 0.47 -0.20 -4.54
CA TYR A 321 0.59 0.24 -3.16
C TYR A 321 -0.73 0.19 -2.37
N LEU A 322 -1.86 0.32 -3.07
CA LEU A 322 -3.20 0.40 -2.48
C LEU A 322 -3.98 -0.92 -2.55
N ILE A 323 -3.41 -1.97 -3.14
CA ILE A 323 -4.08 -3.26 -3.29
C ILE A 323 -4.32 -3.89 -1.92
N GLN A 324 -5.58 -4.26 -1.69
CA GLN A 324 -6.08 -4.78 -0.43
C GLN A 324 -5.91 -6.30 -0.40
N ASN A 325 -4.66 -6.78 -0.36
CA ASN A 325 -4.30 -8.21 -0.31
C ASN A 325 -3.83 -8.67 1.09
N GLY A 326 -3.92 -7.80 2.09
CA GLY A 326 -3.53 -8.07 3.49
C GLY A 326 -2.05 -7.89 3.83
N LEU A 327 -1.23 -7.44 2.86
CA LEU A 327 0.20 -7.19 3.05
C LEU A 327 0.49 -5.76 3.53
N GLY A 328 -0.02 -4.77 2.79
CA GLY A 328 0.26 -3.35 2.98
C GLY A 328 -0.79 -2.64 3.82
N VAL A 329 -0.40 -1.49 4.39
CA VAL A 329 -1.33 -0.53 5.00
C VAL A 329 -1.04 0.83 4.36
N PRO A 330 -1.97 1.39 3.55
CA PRO A 330 -1.69 2.61 2.79
C PRO A 330 -1.26 3.82 3.61
N GLU A 331 -1.71 3.93 4.87
CA GLU A 331 -1.30 5.03 5.76
C GLU A 331 0.04 4.78 6.46
N GLU A 332 0.67 3.61 6.26
CA GLU A 332 1.95 3.22 6.87
C GLU A 332 3.01 2.86 5.80
N PRO A 333 3.63 3.86 5.12
CA PRO A 333 4.62 3.61 4.07
C PRO A 333 5.81 2.74 4.49
N LEU A 334 6.12 2.75 5.79
CA LEU A 334 7.17 1.95 6.40
C LEU A 334 6.92 0.44 6.30
N TYR A 335 5.68 0.00 6.12
CA TYR A 335 5.32 -1.41 6.21
C TYR A 335 5.69 -2.20 4.95
N GLY A 336 5.73 -1.54 3.81
CA GLY A 336 5.92 -2.20 2.53
C GLY A 336 4.63 -2.84 2.01
N SER A 337 4.47 -2.79 0.69
CA SER A 337 3.34 -3.32 -0.08
C SER A 337 3.85 -3.79 -1.45
N TRP A 338 2.96 -4.24 -2.34
CA TRP A 338 3.33 -4.51 -3.73
C TRP A 338 3.85 -3.26 -4.47
N GLY A 339 3.44 -2.07 -4.05
CA GLY A 339 3.94 -0.79 -4.59
C GLY A 339 5.17 -0.24 -3.85
N GLY A 340 5.87 -1.05 -3.05
CA GLY A 340 7.13 -0.66 -2.42
C GLY A 340 7.01 -0.25 -0.96
N ARG A 341 8.15 0.21 -0.40
CA ARG A 341 8.31 0.62 1.00
C ARG A 341 9.08 1.94 1.07
N TYR A 342 8.60 2.85 1.93
CA TYR A 342 9.12 4.21 1.99
C TYR A 342 9.32 4.68 3.43
N ILE A 343 10.37 5.46 3.65
CA ILE A 343 10.74 6.04 4.94
C ILE A 343 10.64 7.56 4.88
N PRO A 344 10.31 8.25 5.99
CA PRO A 344 10.27 9.71 6.03
C PRO A 344 11.62 10.33 5.64
N VAL A 345 11.59 11.36 4.78
CA VAL A 345 12.79 12.12 4.39
C VAL A 345 13.28 13.02 5.52
N ASN A 346 12.35 13.52 6.34
CA ASN A 346 12.66 14.46 7.42
C ASN A 346 12.72 13.75 8.78
N VAL A 347 13.84 13.92 9.48
CA VAL A 347 14.00 13.50 10.88
C VAL A 347 13.46 14.60 11.78
N SER A 348 12.36 14.36 12.49
CA SER A 348 11.84 15.30 13.51
C SER A 348 12.15 14.79 14.92
N SER A 349 12.70 15.69 15.75
CA SER A 349 13.00 15.43 17.17
C SER A 349 11.75 15.34 18.07
N LYS A 350 10.57 15.66 17.53
CA LYS A 350 9.26 15.48 18.17
C LYS A 350 8.57 14.18 17.77
N GLY A 351 9.29 13.27 17.11
CA GLY A 351 8.80 12.03 16.50
C GLY A 351 8.77 12.14 14.97
N LEU A 352 8.88 10.99 14.29
CA LEU A 352 8.57 10.87 12.86
C LEU A 352 7.17 11.47 12.67
N SER A 353 7.03 12.58 11.95
CA SER A 353 5.67 13.01 11.61
C SER A 353 5.08 11.87 10.77
N SER A 354 3.93 11.33 11.17
CA SER A 354 3.22 10.30 10.41
C SER A 354 2.66 10.83 9.07
N ARG A 355 3.11 12.01 8.65
CA ARG A 355 2.68 12.80 7.50
C ARG A 355 3.87 13.60 6.99
N GLY A 356 3.88 13.87 5.69
CA GLY A 356 4.96 14.56 5.02
C GLY A 356 5.58 13.73 3.90
N HIS A 357 6.81 14.05 3.55
CA HIS A 357 7.50 13.43 2.43
C HIS A 357 8.21 12.12 2.83
N PHE A 358 7.96 11.07 2.05
CA PHE A 358 8.57 9.75 2.14
C PHE A 358 9.35 9.45 0.86
N ALA A 359 10.55 8.89 1.03
CA ALA A 359 11.39 8.43 -0.06
C ALA A 359 11.73 6.95 0.09
N ASP A 360 12.30 6.39 -0.96
CA ASP A 360 12.62 4.98 -1.10
C ASP A 360 13.34 4.40 0.12
N ALA A 361 12.78 3.30 0.64
CA ALA A 361 13.50 2.46 1.59
C ALA A 361 14.29 1.37 0.84
N ILE A 362 15.14 0.64 1.55
CA ILE A 362 15.96 -0.45 1.00
C ILE A 362 15.62 -1.76 1.72
N ASP A 363 15.32 -2.79 0.96
CA ASP A 363 15.08 -4.16 1.47
C ASP A 363 16.24 -5.08 1.16
N THR A 364 16.35 -6.18 1.91
CA THR A 364 17.28 -7.28 1.59
C THR A 364 16.48 -8.54 1.30
N VAL A 365 16.55 -9.03 0.06
CA VAL A 365 15.70 -10.11 -0.44
C VAL A 365 16.58 -11.19 -1.05
N THR A 366 16.29 -12.45 -0.75
CA THR A 366 16.95 -13.57 -1.43
C THR A 366 16.35 -13.72 -2.83
N GLY A 367 17.19 -13.56 -3.84
CA GLY A 367 16.81 -13.66 -5.23
C GLY A 367 16.59 -15.09 -5.72
N VAL A 368 16.16 -15.23 -6.96
CA VAL A 368 16.02 -16.54 -7.64
C VAL A 368 17.37 -17.25 -7.81
N ASP A 369 18.48 -16.50 -7.81
CA ASP A 369 19.84 -17.05 -7.78
C ASP A 369 20.29 -17.57 -6.40
N GLY A 370 19.42 -17.47 -5.39
CA GLY A 370 19.68 -17.92 -4.01
C GLY A 370 20.57 -16.98 -3.20
N LYS A 371 20.92 -15.78 -3.71
CA LYS A 371 21.78 -14.81 -3.02
C LYS A 371 20.98 -13.65 -2.45
N PRO A 372 21.47 -12.98 -1.40
CA PRO A 372 20.86 -11.74 -0.92
C PRO A 372 21.15 -10.59 -1.89
N HIS A 373 20.10 -9.91 -2.31
CA HIS A 373 20.10 -8.67 -3.08
C HIS A 373 19.57 -7.55 -2.20
N ARG A 374 20.12 -6.34 -2.34
CA ARG A 374 19.81 -5.24 -1.44
C ARG A 374 19.72 -3.93 -2.17
N SER A 375 18.50 -3.47 -2.35
CA SER A 375 18.19 -2.26 -3.10
C SER A 375 16.82 -1.70 -2.69
N ASN A 376 16.48 -0.54 -3.22
CA ASN A 376 15.14 0.01 -3.13
C ASN A 376 14.16 -0.67 -4.10
N GLN A 377 14.63 -1.16 -5.25
CA GLN A 377 13.82 -1.96 -6.17
C GLN A 377 13.36 -3.27 -5.54
N ALA A 378 14.17 -3.85 -4.64
CA ALA A 378 13.83 -5.06 -3.89
C ALA A 378 12.59 -4.88 -3.01
N THR A 379 12.19 -3.65 -2.70
CA THR A 379 10.93 -3.38 -2.00
C THR A 379 9.70 -3.70 -2.87
N ILE A 380 9.87 -3.77 -4.20
CA ILE A 380 8.82 -4.08 -5.20
C ILE A 380 9.03 -5.45 -5.82
N TRP A 381 10.21 -5.73 -6.42
CA TRP A 381 10.39 -6.94 -7.24
C TRP A 381 10.28 -8.23 -6.44
N ARG A 382 10.46 -8.18 -5.12
CA ARG A 382 10.20 -9.30 -4.20
C ARG A 382 8.78 -9.85 -4.29
N TRP A 383 7.84 -9.06 -4.80
CA TRP A 383 6.44 -9.41 -4.98
C TRP A 383 6.08 -9.71 -6.45
N ARG A 384 7.05 -9.66 -7.37
CA ARG A 384 6.81 -9.67 -8.82
C ARG A 384 6.00 -10.86 -9.28
N ASN A 385 6.35 -12.05 -8.82
CA ASN A 385 5.62 -13.23 -9.23
C ASN A 385 4.17 -13.18 -8.77
N ALA A 386 3.90 -12.74 -7.54
CA ALA A 386 2.54 -12.65 -7.02
C ALA A 386 1.69 -11.61 -7.78
N PHE A 387 2.21 -10.40 -8.02
CA PHE A 387 1.44 -9.40 -8.76
C PHE A 387 1.32 -9.72 -10.26
N GLN A 388 2.30 -10.40 -10.88
CA GLN A 388 2.17 -10.82 -12.28
C GLN A 388 1.18 -11.97 -12.45
N ASP A 389 1.15 -12.92 -11.52
CA ASP A 389 0.16 -13.99 -11.51
C ASP A 389 -1.26 -13.45 -11.28
N ASP A 390 -1.42 -12.52 -10.33
CA ASP A 390 -2.71 -11.84 -10.13
C ASP A 390 -3.16 -11.09 -11.39
N PHE A 391 -2.25 -10.38 -12.08
CA PHE A 391 -2.63 -9.68 -13.31
C PHE A 391 -3.01 -10.66 -14.44
N ALA A 392 -2.24 -11.74 -14.62
CA ALA A 392 -2.56 -12.78 -15.59
C ALA A 392 -3.93 -13.44 -15.31
N ALA A 393 -4.25 -13.75 -14.04
CA ALA A 393 -5.56 -14.29 -13.68
C ALA A 393 -6.68 -13.29 -13.96
N ARG A 394 -6.50 -12.02 -13.61
CA ARG A 394 -7.47 -10.96 -13.91
C ARG A 394 -7.69 -10.78 -15.41
N MET A 395 -6.66 -10.97 -16.23
CA MET A 395 -6.82 -10.99 -17.68
C MET A 395 -7.63 -12.21 -18.14
N GLN A 396 -7.50 -13.38 -17.51
CA GLN A 396 -8.41 -14.51 -17.76
C GLN A 396 -9.87 -14.18 -17.36
N TRP A 397 -10.08 -13.47 -16.25
CA TRP A 397 -11.42 -13.01 -15.84
C TRP A 397 -12.08 -12.12 -16.90
N THR A 398 -11.30 -11.43 -17.75
CA THR A 398 -11.88 -10.65 -18.86
C THR A 398 -12.47 -11.51 -19.97
N LEU A 399 -12.11 -12.79 -20.06
CA LEU A 399 -12.44 -13.67 -21.19
C LEU A 399 -13.72 -14.47 -20.99
N THR A 400 -14.19 -14.61 -19.76
CA THR A 400 -15.37 -15.42 -19.44
C THR A 400 -16.07 -14.88 -18.21
N SER A 401 -17.38 -15.10 -18.11
CA SER A 401 -18.16 -14.85 -16.89
C SER A 401 -18.37 -16.13 -16.07
N ASP A 402 -17.77 -17.25 -16.50
CA ASP A 402 -17.90 -18.55 -15.84
C ASP A 402 -16.86 -18.67 -14.73
N PHE A 403 -17.32 -18.45 -13.50
CA PHE A 403 -16.50 -18.53 -12.29
C PHE A 403 -15.61 -19.79 -12.28
N SER A 404 -16.14 -20.95 -12.65
CA SER A 404 -15.42 -22.21 -12.56
C SER A 404 -14.26 -22.40 -13.55
N LYS A 405 -14.09 -21.49 -14.51
CA LYS A 405 -13.08 -21.61 -15.57
C LYS A 405 -11.77 -20.88 -15.31
N VAL A 406 -11.71 -20.08 -14.25
CA VAL A 406 -10.58 -19.21 -13.94
C VAL A 406 -10.33 -19.22 -12.44
N ASN A 407 -9.08 -18.99 -12.04
CA ASN A 407 -8.67 -19.02 -10.64
C ASN A 407 -9.02 -17.72 -9.89
N HIS A 408 -9.25 -17.77 -8.58
CA HIS A 408 -9.47 -16.63 -7.70
C HIS A 408 -8.59 -16.72 -6.45
N HIS A 409 -8.45 -15.58 -5.75
CA HIS A 409 -7.53 -15.49 -4.64
C HIS A 409 -7.99 -16.33 -3.44
N PRO A 410 -7.06 -17.05 -2.76
CA PRO A 410 -7.38 -17.68 -1.50
C PRO A 410 -7.66 -16.63 -0.43
N VAL A 411 -8.42 -16.99 0.59
CA VAL A 411 -8.71 -16.16 1.76
C VAL A 411 -7.85 -16.63 2.92
N ALA A 412 -6.86 -15.81 3.29
CA ALA A 412 -5.99 -16.06 4.43
C ALA A 412 -6.68 -15.67 5.75
N VAL A 413 -6.76 -16.62 6.68
CA VAL A 413 -7.35 -16.45 8.02
C VAL A 413 -6.28 -16.76 9.05
N VAL A 414 -6.16 -15.97 10.12
CA VAL A 414 -5.23 -16.24 11.23
C VAL A 414 -5.99 -16.13 12.55
N ASN A 415 -6.00 -17.22 13.32
CA ASN A 415 -6.70 -17.31 14.61
C ASN A 415 -8.20 -16.91 14.50
N GLY A 416 -8.86 -17.28 13.41
CA GLY A 416 -10.25 -16.93 13.11
C GLY A 416 -10.44 -15.50 12.55
N ASP A 417 -9.38 -14.70 12.44
CA ASP A 417 -9.42 -13.35 11.87
C ASP A 417 -9.11 -13.39 10.37
N SER A 418 -10.12 -13.06 9.56
CA SER A 418 -10.05 -12.97 8.11
C SER A 418 -9.97 -11.54 7.58
N ASP A 419 -9.81 -10.52 8.44
CA ASP A 419 -9.68 -9.12 8.02
C ASP A 419 -8.39 -8.90 7.18
N LEU A 420 -8.28 -7.79 6.48
CA LEU A 420 -7.06 -7.38 5.75
C LEU A 420 -6.17 -6.48 6.61
N THR A 421 -6.71 -5.87 7.68
CA THR A 421 -5.90 -5.05 8.59
C THR A 421 -4.92 -5.90 9.40
N PRO A 422 -3.72 -5.39 9.73
CA PRO A 422 -2.77 -6.14 10.53
C PRO A 422 -3.33 -6.57 11.89
N ILE A 423 -2.96 -7.77 12.33
CA ILE A 423 -3.25 -8.24 13.69
C ILE A 423 -2.19 -7.67 14.63
N HIS A 424 -2.59 -7.00 15.70
CA HIS A 424 -1.67 -6.45 16.69
C HIS A 424 -1.68 -7.29 17.96
N ILE A 425 -0.50 -7.74 18.40
CA ILE A 425 -0.35 -8.58 19.59
C ILE A 425 0.78 -8.03 20.46
N GLU A 426 0.51 -7.78 21.73
CA GLU A 426 1.56 -7.64 22.74
C GLU A 426 2.01 -9.02 23.18
N ALA A 427 3.31 -9.24 23.22
CA ALA A 427 3.87 -10.51 23.60
C ALA A 427 5.10 -10.33 24.48
N ASP A 428 5.23 -11.19 25.48
CA ASP A 428 6.33 -11.11 26.44
C ASP A 428 7.65 -11.42 25.72
N ALA A 429 8.67 -10.61 25.99
CA ALA A 429 10.01 -10.86 25.48
C ALA A 429 10.56 -12.20 26.01
N GLY A 430 11.08 -13.05 25.12
CA GLY A 430 11.42 -14.43 25.45
C GLY A 430 10.23 -15.40 25.45
N GLY A 431 9.01 -14.89 25.32
CA GLY A 431 7.77 -15.66 25.26
C GLY A 431 7.52 -16.31 23.91
N VAL A 432 6.43 -17.07 23.86
CA VAL A 432 6.01 -17.88 22.72
C VAL A 432 4.55 -17.58 22.39
N VAL A 433 4.24 -17.40 21.12
CA VAL A 433 2.89 -17.16 20.59
C VAL A 433 2.58 -18.16 19.50
N THR A 434 1.38 -18.74 19.50
CA THR A 434 0.92 -19.66 18.45
C THR A 434 0.01 -18.95 17.47
N PHE A 435 0.21 -19.23 16.18
CA PHE A 435 -0.64 -18.76 15.08
C PHE A 435 -1.21 -19.94 14.32
N ASP A 436 -2.50 -19.86 14.00
CA ASP A 436 -3.25 -20.90 13.32
C ASP A 436 -3.96 -20.33 12.10
N ALA A 437 -3.51 -20.72 10.91
CA ALA A 437 -4.10 -20.36 9.63
C ALA A 437 -4.91 -21.49 8.98
N SER A 438 -5.24 -22.55 9.73
CA SER A 438 -5.95 -23.72 9.20
C SER A 438 -7.38 -23.46 8.74
N GLU A 439 -7.96 -22.31 9.10
CA GLU A 439 -9.27 -21.84 8.61
C GLU A 439 -9.18 -21.06 7.28
N SER A 440 -7.96 -20.85 6.75
CA SER A 440 -7.79 -20.29 5.40
C SER A 440 -8.43 -21.22 4.38
N TYR A 441 -9.02 -20.64 3.33
CA TYR A 441 -9.73 -21.41 2.31
C TYR A 441 -9.51 -20.83 0.92
N ASP A 442 -9.76 -21.65 -0.08
CA ASP A 442 -9.76 -21.26 -1.47
C ASP A 442 -11.20 -21.27 -2.01
N PRO A 443 -11.66 -20.20 -2.69
CA PRO A 443 -13.02 -20.13 -3.24
C PRO A 443 -13.28 -21.13 -4.37
N ASP A 444 -12.24 -21.52 -5.11
CA ASP A 444 -12.28 -22.50 -6.20
C ASP A 444 -12.09 -23.94 -5.68
N GLY A 445 -11.62 -24.08 -4.44
CA GLY A 445 -11.39 -25.36 -3.77
C GLY A 445 -9.99 -25.90 -3.98
N ASP A 446 -9.05 -25.06 -4.43
CA ASP A 446 -7.65 -25.41 -4.64
C ASP A 446 -6.90 -25.70 -3.33
N GLN A 447 -5.76 -26.39 -3.45
CA GLN A 447 -4.90 -26.69 -2.32
C GLN A 447 -4.11 -25.44 -1.91
N LEU A 448 -3.97 -25.23 -0.61
CA LEU A 448 -3.24 -24.08 -0.07
C LEU A 448 -1.85 -24.46 0.43
N SER A 449 -0.88 -23.61 0.12
CA SER A 449 0.45 -23.59 0.70
C SER A 449 0.59 -22.41 1.67
N PHE A 450 1.32 -22.61 2.77
CA PHE A 450 1.47 -21.63 3.84
C PHE A 450 2.95 -21.32 4.06
N LYS A 451 3.30 -20.04 4.02
CA LYS A 451 4.66 -19.57 4.27
C LYS A 451 4.66 -18.44 5.29
N TRP A 452 5.35 -18.68 6.40
CA TRP A 452 5.52 -17.74 7.49
C TRP A 452 6.95 -17.21 7.52
N TYR A 453 7.12 -15.89 7.57
CA TYR A 453 8.44 -15.28 7.66
C TYR A 453 8.40 -13.94 8.37
N GLN A 454 9.54 -13.55 8.95
CA GLN A 454 9.71 -12.23 9.53
C GLN A 454 10.09 -11.22 8.45
N TYR A 455 9.32 -10.14 8.31
CA TYR A 455 9.69 -9.00 7.49
C TYR A 455 10.35 -7.96 8.41
N ARG A 456 11.69 -7.90 8.42
CA ARG A 456 12.44 -7.18 9.46
C ARG A 456 12.60 -5.69 9.15
N GLU A 457 12.65 -5.34 7.88
CA GLU A 457 12.95 -4.00 7.42
C GLU A 457 11.92 -2.94 7.84
N PRO A 458 10.60 -3.24 7.91
CA PRO A 458 9.60 -2.32 8.46
C PRO A 458 9.84 -1.90 9.92
N SER A 459 10.51 -2.74 10.71
CA SER A 459 10.85 -2.46 12.11
C SER A 459 12.09 -1.60 12.28
N SER A 460 12.87 -1.40 11.22
CA SER A 460 14.22 -0.81 11.27
C SER A 460 14.20 0.62 10.76
N LEU A 461 14.89 1.51 11.49
CA LEU A 461 15.13 2.88 11.03
C LEU A 461 16.50 3.05 10.34
N GLN A 462 17.31 1.98 10.32
CA GLN A 462 18.59 1.95 9.64
C GLN A 462 18.63 0.90 8.54
N THR A 463 19.55 1.07 7.59
CA THR A 463 19.70 0.13 6.47
C THR A 463 20.07 -1.27 6.97
N TYR A 464 20.94 -1.39 7.99
CA TYR A 464 21.37 -2.67 8.56
C TYR A 464 20.42 -3.17 9.67
N HIS A 465 19.20 -3.53 9.28
CA HIS A 465 18.15 -4.05 10.18
C HIS A 465 18.60 -5.27 11.00
N GLY A 466 19.57 -6.03 10.49
CA GLY A 466 20.21 -7.18 11.12
C GLY A 466 20.64 -6.95 12.58
N LEU A 467 21.09 -5.73 12.87
CA LEU A 467 21.62 -5.33 14.17
C LEU A 467 20.54 -4.81 15.11
N GLU A 468 19.48 -4.20 14.60
CA GLU A 468 18.48 -3.48 15.40
C GLU A 468 17.28 -4.35 15.76
N VAL A 469 16.82 -5.14 14.79
CA VAL A 469 15.56 -5.87 14.88
C VAL A 469 15.87 -7.30 15.27
N SER A 470 15.48 -7.74 16.47
CA SER A 470 15.71 -9.12 16.88
C SER A 470 15.00 -10.13 15.95
N ASN A 471 15.64 -11.27 15.69
CA ASN A 471 14.98 -12.38 14.99
C ASN A 471 13.85 -12.97 15.86
N ILE A 472 12.77 -13.39 15.21
CA ILE A 472 11.83 -14.35 15.77
C ILE A 472 12.20 -15.76 15.30
N GLU A 473 12.02 -16.76 16.17
CA GLU A 473 12.15 -18.17 15.79
C GLU A 473 10.75 -18.67 15.41
N ILE A 474 10.58 -19.20 14.19
CA ILE A 474 9.31 -19.73 13.68
C ILE A 474 9.44 -21.24 13.54
N LYS A 475 8.51 -21.98 14.14
CA LYS A 475 8.48 -23.45 14.12
C LYS A 475 7.09 -23.93 13.67
N ALA A 476 7.04 -24.70 12.59
CA ALA A 476 5.80 -25.36 12.17
C ALA A 476 5.33 -26.39 13.22
N LEU A 477 4.02 -26.42 13.47
CA LEU A 477 3.36 -27.34 14.39
C LEU A 477 2.59 -28.46 13.65
N ASN A 478 2.52 -28.38 12.32
CA ASN A 478 1.94 -29.40 11.45
C ASN A 478 2.70 -29.45 10.12
N ASP A 479 2.57 -30.58 9.41
CA ASP A 479 3.30 -30.83 8.16
C ASP A 479 2.97 -29.82 7.05
N GLY A 480 1.75 -29.27 7.05
CA GLY A 480 1.30 -28.26 6.08
C GLY A 480 1.71 -26.82 6.40
N GLY A 481 2.37 -26.56 7.53
CA GLY A 481 2.83 -25.22 7.92
C GLY A 481 1.72 -24.19 8.22
N SER A 482 0.45 -24.60 8.22
CA SER A 482 -0.68 -23.71 8.54
C SER A 482 -0.72 -23.33 10.03
N LYS A 483 -0.06 -24.07 10.91
CA LYS A 483 0.09 -23.71 12.33
C LYS A 483 1.55 -23.51 12.66
N VAL A 484 1.89 -22.40 13.32
CA VAL A 484 3.26 -22.09 13.73
C VAL A 484 3.33 -21.62 15.18
N GLU A 485 4.43 -21.99 15.84
CA GLU A 485 4.88 -21.41 17.09
C GLU A 485 5.95 -20.36 16.79
N VAL A 486 5.77 -19.15 17.33
CA VAL A 486 6.68 -18.03 17.15
C VAL A 486 7.25 -17.64 18.51
N LYS A 487 8.56 -17.78 18.66
CA LYS A 487 9.28 -17.40 19.87
C LYS A 487 9.98 -16.07 19.68
N ILE A 488 9.72 -15.15 20.61
CA ILE A 488 10.28 -13.81 20.61
C ILE A 488 11.63 -13.85 21.34
N ALA A 489 12.61 -13.10 20.84
CA ALA A 489 13.89 -13.01 21.51
C ALA A 489 13.75 -12.43 22.95
N PRO A 490 14.61 -12.83 23.89
CA PRO A 490 14.65 -12.26 25.24
C PRO A 490 14.79 -10.74 25.24
N ALA A 491 14.37 -10.09 26.32
CA ALA A 491 14.31 -8.62 26.42
C ALA A 491 15.68 -7.93 26.18
N GLU A 492 16.80 -8.58 26.50
CA GLU A 492 18.16 -8.07 26.24
C GLU A 492 18.46 -7.92 24.74
N LYS A 493 17.62 -8.50 23.87
CA LYS A 493 17.74 -8.43 22.41
C LYS A 493 16.54 -7.76 21.75
N SER A 494 15.33 -8.03 22.21
CA SER A 494 14.09 -7.52 21.59
C SER A 494 13.63 -6.18 22.16
N CYS A 495 14.03 -5.86 23.39
CA CYS A 495 13.60 -4.68 24.14
C CYS A 495 14.79 -3.81 24.53
N ILE A 496 15.59 -3.43 23.53
CA ILE A 496 16.82 -2.66 23.74
C ILE A 496 17.09 -1.74 22.55
N VAL A 497 17.62 -0.54 22.81
CA VAL A 497 18.31 0.24 21.78
C VAL A 497 19.72 -0.34 21.65
N VAL A 498 19.93 -1.16 20.62
CA VAL A 498 21.08 -2.09 20.55
C VAL A 498 22.44 -1.37 20.66
N ARG A 499 22.60 -0.23 19.99
CA ARG A 499 23.88 0.49 19.93
C ARG A 499 24.25 1.12 21.28
N GLU A 500 23.28 1.75 21.94
CA GLU A 500 23.46 2.43 23.21
C GLU A 500 23.30 1.50 24.41
N LYS A 501 22.82 0.27 24.18
CA LYS A 501 22.47 -0.73 25.21
C LYS A 501 21.47 -0.20 26.24
N ILE A 502 20.55 0.65 25.80
CA ILE A 502 19.51 1.22 26.66
C ILE A 502 18.32 0.24 26.65
N PRO A 503 17.94 -0.36 27.78
CA PRO A 503 16.77 -1.23 27.84
C PRO A 503 15.51 -0.40 27.53
N LEU A 504 14.51 -1.06 26.94
CA LEU A 504 13.20 -0.50 26.63
C LEU A 504 12.14 -1.34 27.34
N GLU A 505 11.09 -0.70 27.82
CA GLU A 505 9.89 -1.42 28.30
C GLU A 505 9.18 -2.14 27.15
N ARG A 506 9.18 -1.47 25.98
CA ARG A 506 8.54 -1.94 24.74
C ARG A 506 9.58 -1.96 23.64
N GLY A 507 9.81 -3.12 23.06
CA GLY A 507 10.74 -3.31 21.96
C GLY A 507 10.30 -2.67 20.65
N LEU A 508 11.08 -2.87 19.59
CA LEU A 508 10.62 -2.54 18.24
C LEU A 508 9.50 -3.52 17.82
N PRO A 509 8.45 -3.05 17.13
CA PRO A 509 7.41 -3.94 16.61
C PRO A 509 8.04 -4.93 15.62
N LEU A 510 7.74 -6.22 15.72
CA LEU A 510 8.24 -7.27 14.84
C LEU A 510 7.13 -7.68 13.87
N HIS A 511 7.38 -7.57 12.56
CA HIS A 511 6.39 -7.94 11.55
C HIS A 511 6.57 -9.40 11.13
N LEU A 512 5.54 -10.21 11.37
CA LEU A 512 5.38 -11.56 10.87
C LEU A 512 4.39 -11.53 9.69
N ILE A 513 4.77 -12.13 8.57
CA ILE A 513 3.93 -12.24 7.38
C ILE A 513 3.54 -13.70 7.19
N LEU A 514 2.25 -13.94 6.99
CA LEU A 514 1.71 -15.13 6.36
C LEU A 514 1.48 -14.84 4.89
N GLU A 515 1.99 -15.71 4.04
CA GLU A 515 1.71 -15.80 2.60
C GLU A 515 0.96 -17.12 2.37
N VAL A 516 -0.24 -17.02 1.81
CA VAL A 516 -1.09 -18.16 1.44
C VAL A 516 -1.22 -18.17 -0.08
N THR A 517 -0.75 -19.23 -0.72
CA THR A 517 -0.78 -19.39 -2.17
C THR A 517 -1.58 -20.63 -2.52
N ASP A 518 -2.53 -20.50 -3.44
CA ASP A 518 -3.31 -21.63 -3.95
C ASP A 518 -2.51 -22.50 -4.95
N SER A 519 -3.15 -23.57 -5.43
CA SER A 519 -2.61 -24.45 -6.48
C SER A 519 -3.24 -24.21 -7.85
N GLY A 520 -3.97 -23.12 -8.02
CA GLY A 520 -4.67 -22.77 -9.24
C GLY A 520 -3.71 -22.28 -10.34
N SER A 521 -4.27 -21.90 -11.49
CA SER A 521 -3.48 -21.47 -12.65
C SER A 521 -3.98 -20.15 -13.23
N PRO A 522 -3.17 -19.07 -13.18
CA PRO A 522 -1.92 -18.96 -12.42
C PRO A 522 -2.20 -19.04 -10.91
N ALA A 523 -1.19 -19.39 -10.12
CA ALA A 523 -1.33 -19.51 -8.67
C ALA A 523 -1.49 -18.12 -8.03
N LEU A 524 -2.51 -17.93 -7.19
CA LEU A 524 -2.79 -16.63 -6.57
C LEU A 524 -2.42 -16.61 -5.10
N THR A 525 -2.00 -15.43 -4.64
CA THR A 525 -1.40 -15.26 -3.31
C THR A 525 -2.10 -14.16 -2.52
N SER A 526 -2.49 -14.49 -1.29
CA SER A 526 -3.02 -13.57 -0.28
C SER A 526 -2.13 -13.52 0.94
N TYR A 527 -2.22 -12.43 1.71
CA TYR A 527 -1.35 -12.20 2.87
C TYR A 527 -2.12 -11.91 4.15
N ARG A 528 -1.48 -12.18 5.29
CA ARG A 528 -1.84 -11.58 6.58
C ARG A 528 -0.57 -11.04 7.25
N ARG A 529 -0.64 -9.82 7.77
CA ARG A 529 0.42 -9.22 8.58
C ARG A 529 0.05 -9.31 10.06
N VAL A 530 0.98 -9.81 10.87
CA VAL A 530 0.91 -9.76 12.33
C VAL A 530 2.03 -8.87 12.85
N ILE A 531 1.68 -7.95 13.75
CA ILE A 531 2.60 -7.02 14.41
C ILE A 531 2.72 -7.46 15.86
N LEU A 532 3.85 -8.09 16.17
CA LEU A 532 4.22 -8.52 17.50
C LEU A 532 4.95 -7.38 18.20
N GLN A 533 4.43 -6.88 19.31
CA GLN A 533 5.08 -5.87 20.15
C GLN A 533 5.75 -6.57 21.35
N PRO A 534 7.09 -6.70 21.38
CA PRO A 534 7.78 -7.28 22.51
C PRO A 534 7.64 -6.38 23.76
N ILE A 535 7.35 -7.00 24.90
CA ILE A 535 7.22 -6.33 26.20
C ILE A 535 8.23 -6.95 27.19
N ASP A 536 9.08 -6.11 27.77
CA ASP A 536 9.93 -6.50 28.90
C ASP A 536 9.15 -6.33 30.21
N ARG A 537 8.56 -7.43 30.69
CA ARG A 537 7.79 -7.44 31.95
C ARG A 537 8.66 -7.17 33.18
N ASP A 538 9.98 -7.35 33.07
CA ASP A 538 10.95 -7.11 34.13
C ASP A 538 11.70 -5.77 33.97
N PHE A 539 11.24 -4.90 33.06
CA PHE A 539 11.91 -3.64 32.72
C PHE A 539 12.26 -2.79 33.96
N ALA A 540 11.36 -2.71 34.94
CA ALA A 540 11.57 -1.94 36.17
C ALA A 540 12.80 -2.39 36.97
N ASN A 541 13.16 -3.67 36.89
CA ASN A 541 14.32 -4.26 37.58
C ASN A 541 15.63 -4.11 36.78
N ARG A 542 15.54 -3.83 35.46
CA ARG A 542 16.67 -3.69 34.54
C ARG A 542 17.11 -2.24 34.29
N LYS A 543 16.30 -1.29 34.76
CA LYS A 543 16.50 0.15 34.57
C LYS A 543 17.72 0.71 35.31
#